data_AF-A0A3P1BNT1-F1
#
_entry.id   AF-A0A3P1BNT1-F1
#
_cell.length_a   1.000
_cell.length_b   1.000
_cell.length_c   1.000
_cell.angle_alpha   90.00
_cell.angle_beta   90.00
_cell.angle_gamma   90.00
#
_symmetry.space_group_name_H-M   'P 1'
#
loop_
_entity.id
_entity.type
_entity.pdbx_description
1 polymer ?
#
loop_
_entity_poly.entity_id
_entity_poly.type
_entity_poly.pdbx_seq_one_letter_code
_entity_poly.pdbx_strand_id
1 'polypeptide(L)'
;MNDLTTWLLIADALPVEPVKNYLHLTLLSVGLLALVTTIWWQTDKESYEEVTEDLPITAFEKLEIWGMLNVLVTDGPTYSLTARGSRRAISNVKVRLRGKWLKIGSSFFFWHRQYDLFLTVTTPNLSKLEVSGACTVQLTGFKELPSLDIDITGASNVSLEGEVQTLTIDITGASRLTLVGHGNQLTADITGASALHALKYPVEVATVEVTGACTAQVHAIRTLKAEATGASKVEYHGDPSVDFESAGASYIKKV
;
A
#
# COMPACT_ATOMS: atom_id res chain seq x y z
N MET A 1 -106.15 15.38 18.97
CA MET A 1 -104.74 15.77 19.18
C MET A 1 -103.95 14.47 19.09
N ASN A 2 -103.63 14.10 17.85
CA ASN A 2 -102.97 12.85 17.45
C ASN A 2 -101.47 12.98 17.73
N ASP A 3 -100.66 11.95 17.94
CA ASP A 3 -100.73 10.51 18.21
C ASP A 3 -99.24 10.08 18.25
N LEU A 4 -98.95 8.80 18.46
CA LEU A 4 -97.67 8.11 18.19
C LEU A 4 -96.75 7.91 19.39
N THR A 5 -97.26 7.12 20.33
CA THR A 5 -96.49 5.96 20.81
C THR A 5 -96.43 4.91 19.69
N THR A 6 -95.29 4.76 19.04
CA THR A 6 -94.98 3.53 18.30
C THR A 6 -93.54 3.15 18.51
N TRP A 7 -93.40 2.11 19.32
CA TRP A 7 -92.18 1.36 19.59
C TRP A 7 -91.78 0.50 18.40
N LEU A 8 -90.48 0.22 18.32
CA LEU A 8 -89.83 -0.94 17.70
C LEU A 8 -89.79 -1.09 16.16
N LEU A 9 -88.62 -1.58 15.73
CA LEU A 9 -88.24 -2.11 14.40
C LEU A 9 -88.08 -0.98 13.37
N ILE A 10 -86.88 -0.68 12.87
CA ILE A 10 -86.04 -1.58 12.08
C ILE A 10 -84.58 -1.12 12.24
N ALA A 11 -83.72 -2.04 12.67
CA ALA A 11 -82.31 -1.99 12.37
C ALA A 11 -82.16 -2.24 10.87
N ASP A 12 -81.64 -1.28 10.11
CA ASP A 12 -80.81 -1.62 8.96
C ASP A 12 -80.04 -0.43 8.38
N ALA A 13 -78.89 -0.78 7.81
CA ALA A 13 -78.08 -0.01 6.88
C ALA A 13 -77.20 1.11 7.44
N LEU A 14 -76.03 0.75 7.99
CA LEU A 14 -74.76 1.16 7.39
C LEU A 14 -73.74 0.01 7.46
N PRO A 15 -73.16 -0.43 6.32
CA PRO A 15 -72.32 -1.61 6.25
C PRO A 15 -70.95 -1.39 6.91
N VAL A 16 -70.57 -2.30 7.81
CA VAL A 16 -69.26 -2.37 8.46
C VAL A 16 -68.27 -3.10 7.55
N GLU A 17 -68.01 -2.60 6.34
CA GLU A 17 -67.13 -3.29 5.36
C GLU A 17 -66.17 -2.37 4.59
N PRO A 18 -65.27 -1.61 5.25
CA PRO A 18 -63.97 -1.42 4.58
C PRO A 18 -62.75 -1.69 5.46
N VAL A 19 -62.88 -1.86 6.78
CA VAL A 19 -61.69 -1.83 7.66
C VAL A 19 -60.87 -3.12 7.65
N LYS A 20 -61.48 -4.29 7.41
CA LYS A 20 -60.74 -5.58 7.39
C LYS A 20 -59.76 -5.71 6.21
N ASN A 21 -60.06 -5.11 5.05
CA ASN A 21 -59.20 -5.25 3.87
C ASN A 21 -57.95 -4.36 3.95
N TYR A 22 -58.02 -3.18 4.58
CA TYR A 22 -56.84 -2.32 4.74
C TYR A 22 -55.84 -2.88 5.78
N LEU A 23 -56.30 -3.58 6.82
CA LEU A 23 -55.40 -4.16 7.82
C LEU A 23 -54.54 -5.29 7.24
N HIS A 24 -55.10 -6.12 6.35
CA HIS A 24 -54.35 -7.16 5.65
C HIS A 24 -53.41 -6.58 4.58
N LEU A 25 -53.81 -5.50 3.88
CA LEU A 25 -52.98 -4.81 2.89
C LEU A 25 -51.78 -4.07 3.52
N THR A 26 -51.93 -3.49 4.70
CA THR A 26 -50.81 -2.83 5.42
C THR A 26 -49.86 -3.85 6.05
N LEU A 27 -50.35 -5.00 6.51
CA LEU A 27 -49.48 -6.09 7.00
C LEU A 27 -48.65 -6.71 5.87
N LEU A 28 -49.20 -6.82 4.65
CA LEU A 28 -48.48 -7.30 3.47
C LEU A 28 -47.38 -6.34 3.00
N SER A 29 -47.60 -5.02 3.06
CA SER A 29 -46.61 -4.03 2.64
C SER A 29 -45.44 -3.89 3.62
N VAL A 30 -45.69 -3.99 4.93
CA VAL A 30 -44.63 -4.00 5.96
C VAL A 30 -43.79 -5.28 5.89
N GLY A 31 -44.42 -6.43 5.63
CA GLY A 31 -43.70 -7.70 5.40
C GLY A 31 -42.80 -7.67 4.16
N LEU A 32 -43.25 -7.01 3.08
CA LEU A 32 -42.47 -6.85 1.85
C LEU A 32 -41.27 -5.91 2.03
N LEU A 33 -41.43 -4.83 2.81
CA LEU A 33 -40.33 -3.91 3.12
C LEU A 33 -39.25 -4.60 3.98
N ALA A 34 -39.65 -5.43 4.94
CA ALA A 34 -38.73 -6.23 5.76
C ALA A 34 -37.94 -7.25 4.91
N LEU A 35 -38.62 -7.93 3.97
CA LEU A 35 -37.98 -8.85 3.02
C LEU A 35 -36.97 -8.14 2.11
N VAL A 36 -37.29 -6.93 1.63
CA VAL A 36 -36.34 -6.14 0.82
C VAL A 36 -35.12 -5.74 1.67
N THR A 37 -35.30 -5.27 2.92
CA THR A 37 -34.14 -4.94 3.78
C THR A 37 -33.26 -6.16 4.13
N THR A 38 -33.81 -7.37 4.22
CA THR A 38 -33.01 -8.58 4.37
C THR A 38 -32.26 -8.96 3.10
N ILE A 39 -32.81 -8.67 1.91
CA ILE A 39 -32.12 -8.87 0.62
C ILE A 39 -30.95 -7.87 0.45
N TRP A 40 -31.09 -6.63 0.95
CA TRP A 40 -29.98 -5.67 0.99
C TRP A 40 -28.92 -5.98 2.07
N TRP A 41 -29.27 -6.73 3.13
CA TRP A 41 -28.30 -7.21 4.13
C TRP A 41 -27.61 -8.53 3.68
N GLN A 42 -28.32 -9.42 3.00
CA GLN A 42 -27.78 -10.73 2.59
C GLN A 42 -26.84 -10.69 1.37
N THR A 43 -26.69 -9.55 0.70
CA THR A 43 -25.90 -9.47 -0.54
C THR A 43 -24.43 -9.00 -0.34
N ASP A 44 -23.96 -8.79 0.90
CA ASP A 44 -22.55 -8.43 1.17
C ASP A 44 -21.85 -9.41 2.15
N LYS A 45 -22.05 -10.71 1.92
CA LYS A 45 -21.16 -11.76 2.44
C LYS A 45 -20.85 -12.76 1.34
N GLU A 46 -20.26 -12.30 0.23
CA GLU A 46 -19.32 -13.19 -0.46
C GLU A 46 -18.27 -13.57 0.59
N SER A 47 -18.23 -14.85 0.97
CA SER A 47 -17.24 -15.38 1.89
C SER A 47 -15.86 -14.97 1.40
N TYR A 48 -15.12 -14.20 2.20
CA TYR A 48 -13.73 -13.88 1.93
C TYR A 48 -12.92 -15.18 1.96
N GLU A 49 -12.81 -15.85 0.81
CA GLU A 49 -11.96 -17.01 0.65
C GLU A 49 -10.56 -16.51 0.31
N GLU A 50 -9.66 -16.63 1.28
CA GLU A 50 -8.25 -16.35 1.07
C GLU A 50 -7.65 -17.47 0.23
N VAL A 51 -7.21 -17.12 -0.98
CA VAL A 51 -6.57 -18.04 -1.91
C VAL A 51 -5.09 -17.68 -1.98
N THR A 52 -4.25 -18.70 -2.12
CA THR A 52 -2.84 -18.53 -2.47
C THR A 52 -2.65 -19.08 -3.88
N GLU A 53 -2.12 -18.27 -4.78
CA GLU A 53 -1.88 -18.61 -6.17
C GLU A 53 -0.41 -18.37 -6.53
N ASP A 54 0.25 -19.41 -7.04
CA ASP A 54 1.60 -19.30 -7.58
C ASP A 54 1.52 -18.84 -9.04
N LEU A 55 2.14 -17.70 -9.32
CA LEU A 55 2.15 -17.11 -10.65
C LEU A 55 3.43 -17.53 -11.37
N PRO A 56 3.32 -18.13 -12.58
CA PRO A 56 4.48 -18.61 -13.30
C PRO A 56 5.37 -17.44 -13.71
N ILE A 57 6.61 -17.46 -13.25
CA ILE A 57 7.65 -16.50 -13.63
C ILE A 57 8.94 -17.20 -14.02
N THR A 58 9.75 -16.50 -14.80
CA THR A 58 11.11 -16.92 -15.17
C THR A 58 12.13 -16.05 -14.45
N ALA A 59 13.43 -16.33 -14.67
CA ALA A 59 14.51 -15.50 -14.16
C ALA A 59 14.36 -14.02 -14.54
N PHE A 60 14.62 -13.14 -13.58
CA PHE A 60 14.61 -11.68 -13.74
C PHE A 60 15.72 -11.07 -12.87
N GLU A 61 16.12 -9.85 -13.21
CA GLU A 61 17.15 -9.11 -12.44
C GLU A 61 16.63 -7.74 -11.97
N LYS A 62 15.48 -7.31 -12.49
CA LYS A 62 14.88 -6.00 -12.25
C LYS A 62 13.40 -6.17 -11.93
N LEU A 63 12.95 -5.47 -10.90
CA LEU A 63 11.58 -5.55 -10.40
C LEU A 63 10.94 -4.17 -10.48
N GLU A 64 9.77 -4.08 -11.10
CA GLU A 64 8.95 -2.87 -11.14
C GLU A 64 7.61 -3.16 -10.47
N ILE A 65 7.26 -2.37 -9.45
CA ILE A 65 6.03 -2.47 -8.68
C ILE A 65 5.28 -1.16 -8.83
N TRP A 66 4.04 -1.20 -9.30
CA TRP A 66 3.22 0.00 -9.43
C TRP A 66 1.77 -0.16 -8.97
N GLY A 67 1.18 0.92 -8.48
CA GLY A 67 -0.22 0.96 -8.01
C GLY A 67 -0.30 1.04 -6.50
N MET A 68 -1.05 0.12 -5.88
CA MET A 68 -1.25 0.08 -4.43
C MET A 68 -1.11 -1.37 -3.97
N LEU A 69 0.12 -1.78 -3.69
CA LEU A 69 0.47 -3.18 -3.42
C LEU A 69 1.30 -3.33 -2.14
N ASN A 70 1.12 -4.48 -1.48
CA ASN A 70 1.99 -4.94 -0.41
C ASN A 70 2.85 -6.09 -0.94
N VAL A 71 4.17 -5.89 -1.00
CA VAL A 71 5.11 -6.83 -1.61
C VAL A 71 6.26 -7.15 -0.66
N LEU A 72 6.47 -8.44 -0.40
CA LEU A 72 7.67 -8.98 0.21
C LEU A 72 8.59 -9.51 -0.89
N VAL A 73 9.82 -9.04 -0.93
CA VAL A 73 10.88 -9.52 -1.80
C VAL A 73 11.92 -10.19 -0.91
N THR A 74 12.21 -11.46 -1.16
CA THR A 74 13.15 -12.25 -0.36
C THR A 74 14.22 -12.89 -1.23
N ASP A 75 15.42 -12.99 -0.68
CA ASP A 75 16.46 -13.83 -1.24
C ASP A 75 16.03 -15.31 -1.24
N GLY A 76 16.45 -16.05 -2.26
CA GLY A 76 16.26 -17.49 -2.34
C GLY A 76 16.80 -18.09 -3.64
N PRO A 77 17.09 -19.40 -3.69
CA PRO A 77 17.80 -20.04 -4.82
C PRO A 77 16.97 -20.12 -6.11
N THR A 78 15.67 -19.79 -6.06
CA THR A 78 14.71 -19.95 -7.14
C THR A 78 13.91 -18.68 -7.35
N TYR A 79 13.44 -18.47 -8.58
CA TYR A 79 12.50 -17.41 -8.90
C TYR A 79 11.08 -17.88 -8.63
N SER A 80 10.37 -17.22 -7.70
CA SER A 80 8.95 -17.50 -7.46
C SER A 80 8.17 -16.20 -7.23
N LEU A 81 6.89 -16.23 -7.59
CA LEU A 81 5.94 -15.18 -7.27
C LEU A 81 4.66 -15.85 -6.76
N THR A 82 4.31 -15.56 -5.52
CA THR A 82 3.10 -16.07 -4.87
C THR A 82 2.20 -14.90 -4.51
N ALA A 83 0.93 -14.97 -4.88
CA ALA A 83 -0.10 -14.01 -4.53
C ALA A 83 -1.05 -14.61 -3.51
N ARG A 84 -1.22 -13.94 -2.36
CA ARG A 84 -2.14 -14.33 -1.30
C ARG A 84 -3.22 -13.27 -1.13
N GLY A 85 -4.48 -13.68 -1.17
CA GLY A 85 -5.63 -12.79 -0.99
C GLY A 85 -6.92 -13.33 -1.59
N SER A 86 -7.96 -12.52 -1.66
CA SER A 86 -9.20 -12.91 -2.36
C SER A 86 -8.94 -13.17 -3.85
N ARG A 87 -9.68 -14.11 -4.44
CA ARG A 87 -9.64 -14.41 -5.89
C ARG A 87 -9.80 -13.15 -6.75
N ARG A 88 -10.69 -12.24 -6.34
CA ARG A 88 -10.90 -10.95 -7.01
C ARG A 88 -9.65 -10.08 -6.93
N ALA A 89 -9.00 -9.97 -5.77
CA ALA A 89 -7.78 -9.18 -5.63
C ALA A 89 -6.64 -9.73 -6.52
N ILE A 90 -6.42 -11.04 -6.49
CA ILE A 90 -5.39 -11.71 -7.32
C ILE A 90 -5.65 -11.48 -8.81
N SER A 91 -6.90 -11.63 -9.27
CA SER A 91 -7.25 -11.42 -10.69
C SER A 91 -7.02 -9.98 -11.20
N ASN A 92 -6.92 -9.00 -10.30
CA ASN A 92 -6.64 -7.61 -10.64
C ASN A 92 -5.14 -7.29 -10.71
N VAL A 93 -4.27 -8.22 -10.30
CA VAL A 93 -2.82 -8.07 -10.41
C VAL A 93 -2.39 -8.34 -11.84
N LYS A 94 -1.64 -7.41 -12.41
CA LYS A 94 -1.02 -7.54 -13.72
C LYS A 94 0.44 -7.88 -13.52
N VAL A 95 0.81 -9.11 -13.88
CA VAL A 95 2.20 -9.57 -13.91
C VAL A 95 2.66 -9.67 -15.36
N ARG A 96 3.81 -9.08 -15.66
CA ARG A 96 4.42 -9.12 -16.99
C ARG A 96 5.92 -9.29 -16.89
N LEU A 97 6.45 -10.27 -17.62
CA LEU A 97 7.88 -10.40 -17.85
C LEU A 97 8.23 -9.74 -19.18
N ARG A 98 9.20 -8.81 -19.17
CA ARG A 98 9.72 -8.15 -20.36
C ARG A 98 11.25 -8.10 -20.31
N GLY A 99 11.90 -9.01 -21.02
CA GLY A 99 13.35 -9.18 -20.90
C GLY A 99 13.70 -9.64 -19.49
N LYS A 100 14.59 -8.91 -18.81
CA LYS A 100 14.95 -9.17 -17.40
C LYS A 100 14.10 -8.42 -16.37
N TRP A 101 13.04 -7.74 -16.81
CA TRP A 101 12.10 -7.04 -15.93
C TRP A 101 10.92 -7.93 -15.56
N LEU A 102 10.70 -8.10 -14.26
CA LEU A 102 9.42 -8.52 -13.70
C LEU A 102 8.63 -7.27 -13.33
N LYS A 103 7.51 -7.04 -14.03
CA LYS A 103 6.62 -5.89 -13.79
C LYS A 103 5.35 -6.38 -13.13
N ILE A 104 5.05 -5.84 -11.97
CA ILE A 104 3.87 -6.16 -11.17
C ILE A 104 3.10 -4.89 -10.90
N GLY A 105 1.81 -4.88 -11.18
CA GLY A 105 1.00 -3.75 -10.74
C GLY A 105 -0.49 -3.97 -10.76
N SER A 106 -1.20 -3.04 -10.13
CA SER A 106 -2.65 -3.09 -9.95
C SER A 106 -3.30 -1.87 -10.59
N SER A 107 -4.34 -2.06 -11.39
CA SER A 107 -5.11 -0.93 -11.92
C SER A 107 -5.91 -0.24 -10.80
N PHE A 108 -5.78 1.09 -10.75
CA PHE A 108 -6.28 2.01 -9.72
C PHE A 108 -7.80 2.23 -9.71
N PHE A 109 -8.62 1.23 -10.03
CA PHE A 109 -10.07 1.40 -10.09
C PHE A 109 -10.70 1.47 -8.68
N PHE A 110 -10.98 2.71 -8.28
CA PHE A 110 -11.55 3.22 -7.03
C PHE A 110 -12.91 2.67 -6.60
N TRP A 111 -13.07 1.38 -6.32
CA TRP A 111 -14.34 0.94 -5.71
C TRP A 111 -14.21 -0.11 -4.61
N HIS A 112 -13.07 -0.79 -4.48
CA HIS A 112 -12.93 -1.88 -3.52
C HIS A 112 -11.59 -1.82 -2.81
N ARG A 113 -11.66 -1.78 -1.49
CA ARG A 113 -10.55 -1.90 -0.54
C ARG A 113 -9.73 -3.17 -0.86
N GLN A 114 -8.56 -3.04 -1.51
CA GLN A 114 -7.62 -4.15 -1.76
C GLN A 114 -6.80 -4.53 -0.51
N TYR A 115 -7.42 -4.53 0.68
CA TYR A 115 -6.68 -4.56 1.95
C TYR A 115 -5.94 -5.87 2.22
N ASP A 116 -6.19 -6.90 1.41
CA ASP A 116 -5.77 -8.26 1.71
C ASP A 116 -5.03 -8.93 0.54
N LEU A 117 -4.33 -8.17 -0.30
CA LEU A 117 -3.42 -8.72 -1.30
C LEU A 117 -1.97 -8.59 -0.83
N PHE A 118 -1.32 -9.74 -0.67
CA PHE A 118 0.09 -9.85 -0.32
C PHE A 118 0.82 -10.62 -1.41
N LEU A 119 1.86 -10.01 -1.96
CA LEU A 119 2.70 -10.62 -2.97
C LEU A 119 4.05 -10.98 -2.35
N THR A 120 4.50 -12.22 -2.56
CA THR A 120 5.84 -12.66 -2.18
C THR A 120 6.63 -12.99 -3.44
N VAL A 121 7.74 -12.28 -3.63
CA VAL A 121 8.69 -12.45 -4.74
C VAL A 121 9.97 -13.04 -4.17
N THR A 122 10.39 -14.18 -4.68
CA THR A 122 11.70 -14.79 -4.34
C THR A 122 12.65 -14.64 -5.51
N THR A 123 13.87 -14.20 -5.26
CA THR A 123 14.92 -14.12 -6.29
C THR A 123 16.32 -14.18 -5.67
N PRO A 124 17.29 -14.90 -6.28
CA PRO A 124 18.68 -14.91 -5.81
C PRO A 124 19.45 -13.65 -6.18
N ASN A 125 18.95 -12.86 -7.15
CA ASN A 125 19.61 -11.66 -7.63
C ASN A 125 18.60 -10.56 -7.86
N LEU A 126 18.93 -9.35 -7.41
CA LEU A 126 18.16 -8.16 -7.70
C LEU A 126 19.12 -6.98 -7.90
N SER A 127 19.10 -6.41 -9.10
CA SER A 127 19.96 -5.28 -9.48
C SER A 127 19.23 -3.95 -9.48
N LYS A 128 17.91 -3.96 -9.68
CA LYS A 128 17.08 -2.75 -9.71
C LYS A 128 15.68 -3.01 -9.17
N LEU A 129 15.16 -2.08 -8.37
CA LEU A 129 13.80 -2.03 -7.88
C LEU A 129 13.19 -0.66 -8.22
N GLU A 130 12.12 -0.65 -8.99
CA GLU A 130 11.32 0.55 -9.23
C GLU A 130 9.96 0.41 -8.51
N VAL A 131 9.61 1.39 -7.69
CA VAL A 131 8.35 1.43 -6.94
C VAL A 131 7.60 2.71 -7.28
N SER A 132 6.36 2.58 -7.73
CA SER A 132 5.52 3.71 -8.15
C SER A 132 4.11 3.67 -7.55
N GLY A 133 3.66 4.78 -6.99
CA GLY A 133 2.30 4.91 -6.43
C GLY A 133 2.30 4.85 -4.90
N ALA A 134 1.41 4.04 -4.33
CA ALA A 134 1.20 3.91 -2.88
C ALA A 134 1.45 2.48 -2.41
N CYS A 135 2.69 2.04 -2.52
CA CYS A 135 3.09 0.66 -2.23
C CYS A 135 3.79 0.53 -0.88
N THR A 136 3.67 -0.64 -0.27
CA THR A 136 4.53 -1.08 0.84
C THR A 136 5.42 -2.22 0.32
N VAL A 137 6.73 -2.03 0.33
CA VAL A 137 7.69 -3.02 -0.20
C VAL A 137 8.73 -3.36 0.86
N GLN A 138 8.94 -4.64 1.12
CA GLN A 138 9.95 -5.12 2.07
C GLN A 138 10.93 -6.02 1.34
N LEU A 139 12.22 -5.70 1.40
CA LEU A 139 13.31 -6.50 0.87
C LEU A 139 14.04 -7.12 2.07
N THR A 140 14.16 -8.45 2.09
CA THR A 140 14.76 -9.16 3.23
C THR A 140 15.62 -10.34 2.77
N GLY A 141 16.58 -10.75 3.61
CA GLY A 141 17.36 -11.97 3.41
C GLY A 141 18.53 -11.86 2.42
N PHE A 142 18.69 -10.73 1.74
CA PHE A 142 19.77 -10.50 0.80
C PHE A 142 21.12 -10.40 1.51
N LYS A 143 22.04 -11.30 1.15
CA LYS A 143 23.42 -11.32 1.63
C LYS A 143 24.34 -11.08 0.44
N GLU A 144 25.27 -10.14 0.58
CA GLU A 144 26.31 -9.85 -0.41
C GLU A 144 25.82 -9.47 -1.82
N LEU A 145 24.75 -8.66 -1.94
CA LEU A 145 24.37 -8.13 -3.25
C LEU A 145 25.47 -7.18 -3.78
N PRO A 146 25.97 -7.37 -5.01
CA PRO A 146 27.02 -6.50 -5.55
C PRO A 146 26.56 -5.06 -5.76
N SER A 147 25.36 -4.88 -6.31
CA SER A 147 24.77 -3.56 -6.45
C SER A 147 23.26 -3.64 -6.51
N LEU A 148 22.61 -2.64 -5.94
CA LEU A 148 21.16 -2.48 -6.01
C LEU A 148 20.83 -1.01 -6.26
N ASP A 149 19.94 -0.79 -7.22
CA ASP A 149 19.40 0.51 -7.59
C ASP A 149 17.92 0.58 -7.19
N ILE A 150 17.52 1.56 -6.39
CA ILE A 150 16.15 1.67 -5.85
C ILE A 150 15.54 3.02 -6.23
N ASP A 151 14.54 2.99 -7.09
CA ASP A 151 13.78 4.18 -7.51
C ASP A 151 12.40 4.15 -6.86
N ILE A 152 12.04 5.18 -6.10
CA ILE A 152 10.75 5.28 -5.42
C ILE A 152 10.05 6.57 -5.85
N THR A 153 8.89 6.45 -6.47
CA THR A 153 8.07 7.60 -6.88
C THR A 153 6.65 7.51 -6.30
N GLY A 154 6.18 8.61 -5.71
CA GLY A 154 4.82 8.72 -5.17
C GLY A 154 4.79 8.75 -3.64
N ALA A 155 3.95 7.94 -3.03
CA ALA A 155 3.73 7.88 -1.58
C ALA A 155 3.88 6.44 -1.06
N SER A 156 5.10 5.91 -1.16
CA SER A 156 5.40 4.51 -0.83
C SER A 156 6.25 4.39 0.43
N ASN A 157 6.16 3.23 1.08
CA ASN A 157 7.00 2.86 2.22
C ASN A 157 7.82 1.62 1.85
N VAL A 158 9.14 1.77 1.81
CA VAL A 158 10.07 0.71 1.40
C VAL A 158 11.03 0.43 2.55
N SER A 159 11.32 -0.84 2.80
CA SER A 159 12.36 -1.26 3.75
C SER A 159 13.30 -2.28 3.13
N LEU A 160 14.60 -2.08 3.29
CA LEU A 160 15.64 -3.05 2.92
C LEU A 160 16.36 -3.53 4.19
N GLU A 161 16.33 -4.84 4.41
CA GLU A 161 17.14 -5.54 5.39
C GLU A 161 18.10 -6.49 4.67
N GLY A 162 19.38 -6.13 4.59
CA GLY A 162 20.37 -6.93 3.89
C GLY A 162 21.74 -6.26 3.73
N GLU A 163 22.62 -6.93 2.99
CA GLU A 163 23.99 -6.50 2.74
C GLU A 163 24.17 -6.20 1.26
N VAL A 164 24.43 -4.94 0.92
CA VAL A 164 24.61 -4.47 -0.47
C VAL A 164 25.90 -3.68 -0.57
N GLN A 165 26.82 -4.08 -1.47
CA GLN A 165 28.11 -3.40 -1.62
C GLN A 165 27.91 -1.97 -2.14
N THR A 166 27.17 -1.79 -3.24
CA THR A 166 26.86 -0.46 -3.81
C THR A 166 25.36 -0.26 -3.89
N LEU A 167 24.85 0.70 -3.12
CA LEU A 167 23.42 1.03 -3.08
C LEU A 167 23.18 2.43 -3.64
N THR A 168 22.40 2.51 -4.71
CA THR A 168 21.91 3.77 -5.30
C THR A 168 20.43 3.91 -5.01
N ILE A 169 20.01 5.09 -4.60
CA ILE A 169 18.64 5.37 -4.16
C ILE A 169 18.17 6.69 -4.75
N ASP A 170 17.05 6.65 -5.45
CA ASP A 170 16.35 7.83 -5.95
C ASP A 170 14.93 7.87 -5.37
N ILE A 171 14.60 8.88 -4.58
CA ILE A 171 13.26 9.03 -3.96
C ILE A 171 12.63 10.34 -4.38
N THR A 172 11.42 10.27 -4.96
CA THR A 172 10.63 11.44 -5.36
C THR A 172 9.20 11.35 -4.83
N GLY A 173 8.70 12.46 -4.27
CA GLY A 173 7.31 12.59 -3.83
C GLY A 173 7.18 12.70 -2.32
N ALA A 174 6.45 11.78 -1.69
CA ALA A 174 6.19 11.72 -0.26
C ALA A 174 6.39 10.29 0.26
N SER A 175 7.61 9.77 0.11
CA SER A 175 7.94 8.37 0.37
C SER A 175 8.91 8.20 1.53
N ARG A 176 8.95 7.00 2.10
CA ARG A 176 9.90 6.61 3.14
C ARG A 176 10.69 5.38 2.72
N LEU A 177 12.00 5.44 2.91
CA LEU A 177 12.90 4.29 2.80
C LEU A 177 13.62 4.03 4.12
N THR A 178 13.60 2.79 4.59
CA THR A 178 14.33 2.36 5.79
C THR A 178 15.36 1.31 5.42
N LEU A 179 16.61 1.50 5.85
CA LEU A 179 17.71 0.59 5.59
C LEU A 179 18.23 -0.02 6.91
N VAL A 180 18.42 -1.33 6.91
CA VAL A 180 19.00 -2.12 8.01
C VAL A 180 19.99 -3.13 7.44
N GLY A 181 21.17 -3.25 8.03
CA GLY A 181 22.24 -4.11 7.51
C GLY A 181 23.54 -3.33 7.37
N HIS A 182 24.28 -3.50 6.26
CA HIS A 182 25.48 -2.71 5.98
C HIS A 182 25.86 -2.74 4.49
N GLY A 183 26.72 -1.81 4.07
CA GLY A 183 27.23 -1.76 2.72
C GLY A 183 28.59 -1.08 2.62
N ASN A 184 29.10 -0.91 1.41
CA ASN A 184 30.36 -0.18 1.17
C ASN A 184 30.07 1.26 0.73
N GLN A 185 29.21 1.43 -0.26
CA GLN A 185 28.88 2.73 -0.85
C GLN A 185 27.36 2.96 -0.86
N LEU A 186 26.96 4.16 -0.44
CA LEU A 186 25.59 4.66 -0.52
C LEU A 186 25.57 5.97 -1.33
N THR A 187 24.76 6.01 -2.38
CA THR A 187 24.39 7.26 -3.07
C THR A 187 22.88 7.43 -2.96
N ALA A 188 22.41 8.56 -2.45
CA ALA A 188 20.99 8.80 -2.24
C ALA A 188 20.57 10.22 -2.65
N ASP A 189 19.65 10.31 -3.62
CA ASP A 189 19.05 11.56 -4.07
C ASP A 189 17.56 11.58 -3.68
N ILE A 190 17.19 12.54 -2.83
CA ILE A 190 15.88 12.54 -2.15
C ILE A 190 15.18 13.88 -2.36
N THR A 191 14.05 13.84 -3.06
CA THR A 191 13.28 15.03 -3.43
C THR A 191 11.83 15.00 -2.92
N GLY A 192 11.28 16.19 -2.68
CA GLY A 192 9.88 16.39 -2.32
C GLY A 192 9.66 16.52 -0.81
N ALA A 193 8.96 15.56 -0.22
CA ALA A 193 8.62 15.45 1.20
C ALA A 193 8.88 14.03 1.71
N SER A 194 10.10 13.55 1.48
CA SER A 194 10.48 12.16 1.64
C SER A 194 11.46 11.94 2.80
N ALA A 195 11.58 10.70 3.27
CA ALA A 195 12.45 10.33 4.38
C ALA A 195 13.33 9.11 4.07
N LEU A 196 14.63 9.22 4.34
CA LEU A 196 15.57 8.10 4.37
C LEU A 196 16.03 7.85 5.81
N HIS A 197 15.83 6.62 6.29
CA HIS A 197 16.28 6.17 7.61
C HIS A 197 17.34 5.08 7.45
N ALA A 198 18.61 5.46 7.51
CA ALA A 198 19.77 4.58 7.30
C ALA A 198 20.78 4.61 8.47
N LEU A 199 20.37 5.02 9.68
CA LEU A 199 21.25 4.97 10.86
C LEU A 199 21.70 3.54 11.23
N LYS A 200 20.86 2.55 10.91
CA LYS A 200 21.12 1.12 11.14
C LYS A 200 21.77 0.44 9.92
N TYR A 201 22.35 1.23 9.01
CA TYR A 201 23.00 0.77 7.79
C TYR A 201 24.35 1.48 7.62
N PRO A 202 25.39 1.09 8.39
CA PRO A 202 26.73 1.64 8.22
C PRO A 202 27.28 1.39 6.81
N VAL A 203 27.89 2.42 6.24
CA VAL A 203 28.64 2.37 4.96
C VAL A 203 29.99 3.05 5.09
N GLU A 204 30.96 2.64 4.27
CA GLU A 204 32.28 3.28 4.22
C GLU A 204 32.18 4.70 3.65
N VAL A 205 31.45 4.85 2.54
CA VAL A 205 31.28 6.11 1.81
C VAL A 205 29.79 6.38 1.58
N ALA A 206 29.35 7.58 1.96
CA ALA A 206 27.99 8.04 1.70
C ALA A 206 28.00 9.37 0.92
N THR A 207 27.17 9.45 -0.11
CA THR A 207 26.81 10.68 -0.81
C THR A 207 25.30 10.86 -0.71
N VAL A 208 24.85 12.00 -0.19
CA VAL A 208 23.43 12.25 0.06
C VAL A 208 23.05 13.64 -0.44
N GLU A 209 22.13 13.72 -1.39
CA GLU A 209 21.52 14.97 -1.83
C GLU A 209 20.06 15.01 -1.39
N VAL A 210 19.66 16.07 -0.67
CA VAL A 210 18.27 16.27 -0.23
C VAL A 210 17.74 17.62 -0.68
N THR A 211 16.59 17.61 -1.35
CA THR A 211 15.95 18.82 -1.90
C THR A 211 14.46 18.87 -1.56
N GLY A 212 14.02 19.98 -0.96
CA GLY A 212 12.61 20.22 -0.62
C GLY A 212 12.37 20.19 0.89
N ALA A 213 11.49 19.30 1.36
CA ALA A 213 11.12 19.11 2.76
C ALA A 213 11.45 17.67 3.19
N CYS A 214 12.71 17.28 3.00
CA CYS A 214 13.17 15.91 3.17
C CYS A 214 13.93 15.71 4.49
N THR A 215 13.97 14.47 4.98
CA THR A 215 14.85 14.07 6.09
C THR A 215 15.69 12.88 5.67
N ALA A 216 17.02 12.99 5.76
CA ALA A 216 17.93 11.87 5.58
C ALA A 216 18.68 11.61 6.89
N GLN A 217 18.71 10.37 7.33
CA GLN A 217 19.52 9.92 8.45
C GLN A 217 20.48 8.86 7.93
N VAL A 218 21.79 9.06 8.03
CA VAL A 218 22.81 8.17 7.42
C VAL A 218 23.91 7.81 8.42
N HIS A 219 24.53 6.64 8.23
CA HIS A 219 25.67 6.21 9.04
C HIS A 219 26.87 5.98 8.12
N ALA A 220 27.87 6.86 8.21
CA ALA A 220 29.08 6.80 7.38
C ALA A 220 30.33 6.62 8.24
N ILE A 221 31.25 5.77 7.78
CA ILE A 221 32.47 5.40 8.51
C ILE A 221 33.64 6.28 8.09
N ARG A 222 33.89 6.43 6.78
CA ARG A 222 35.10 7.12 6.27
C ARG A 222 34.81 8.46 5.64
N THR A 223 33.82 8.56 4.77
CA THR A 223 33.52 9.80 4.05
C THR A 223 32.02 10.01 3.96
N LEU A 224 31.60 11.24 4.19
CA LEU A 224 30.24 11.68 3.92
C LEU A 224 30.31 12.96 3.07
N LYS A 225 29.66 12.92 1.91
CA LYS A 225 29.30 14.12 1.16
C LYS A 225 27.80 14.34 1.32
N ALA A 226 27.38 15.47 1.87
CA ALA A 226 25.96 15.77 2.03
C ALA A 226 25.58 17.16 1.53
N GLU A 227 24.60 17.22 0.65
CA GLU A 227 24.06 18.45 0.09
C GLU A 227 22.59 18.58 0.50
N ALA A 228 22.21 19.71 1.09
CA ALA A 228 20.86 19.91 1.61
C ALA A 228 20.27 21.27 1.21
N THR A 229 19.18 21.23 0.45
CA THR A 229 18.48 22.44 -0.02
C THR A 229 17.02 22.48 0.45
N GLY A 230 16.49 23.69 0.62
CA GLY A 230 15.09 23.92 1.02
C GLY A 230 14.88 23.86 2.54
N ALA A 231 13.81 23.19 2.97
CA ALA A 231 13.49 22.88 4.37
C ALA A 231 13.90 21.44 4.72
N SER A 232 15.12 21.07 4.34
CA SER A 232 15.62 19.69 4.47
C SER A 232 16.53 19.49 5.68
N LYS A 233 16.56 18.26 6.16
CA LYS A 233 17.34 17.83 7.32
C LYS A 233 18.24 16.66 6.95
N VAL A 234 19.53 16.75 7.26
CA VAL A 234 20.45 15.60 7.21
C VAL A 234 21.03 15.35 8.60
N GLU A 235 20.80 14.15 9.13
CA GLU A 235 21.46 13.65 10.33
C GLU A 235 22.45 12.57 9.95
N TYR A 236 23.64 12.61 10.54
CA TYR A 236 24.64 11.58 10.30
C TYR A 236 25.24 11.04 11.58
N HIS A 237 25.59 9.76 11.57
CA HIS A 237 26.28 9.04 12.64
C HIS A 237 27.64 8.53 12.14
N GLY A 238 28.57 8.31 13.08
CA GLY A 238 29.95 7.89 12.81
C GLY A 238 30.97 9.03 12.86
N ASP A 239 32.23 8.73 12.54
CA ASP A 239 33.35 9.68 12.51
C ASP A 239 33.97 9.85 11.10
N PRO A 240 33.17 10.16 10.05
CA PRO A 240 33.69 10.29 8.69
C PRO A 240 34.39 11.65 8.46
N SER A 241 35.14 11.72 7.37
CA SER A 241 35.56 12.98 6.75
C SER A 241 34.35 13.69 6.13
N VAL A 242 34.15 14.90 6.63
CA VAL A 242 33.12 15.90 6.40
C VAL A 242 33.14 16.72 5.10
N ASP A 243 32.28 16.53 4.10
CA ASP A 243 32.00 17.57 3.09
C ASP A 243 30.50 17.89 3.00
N PHE A 244 30.14 19.17 3.15
CA PHE A 244 28.76 19.60 3.26
C PHE A 244 28.45 20.87 2.49
N GLU A 245 27.32 20.88 1.80
CA GLU A 245 26.71 22.09 1.27
C GLU A 245 25.28 22.23 1.78
N SER A 246 24.91 23.42 2.25
CA SER A 246 23.56 23.70 2.76
C SER A 246 23.03 25.03 2.26
N ALA A 247 21.83 25.03 1.71
CA ALA A 247 21.14 26.23 1.24
C ALA A 247 19.67 26.30 1.70
N GLY A 248 19.19 27.51 1.98
CA GLY A 248 17.82 27.74 2.44
C GLY A 248 17.68 27.54 3.96
N ALA A 249 16.58 26.91 4.38
CA ALA A 249 16.29 26.60 5.78
C ALA A 249 16.76 25.17 6.16
N SER A 250 17.82 24.69 5.53
CA SER A 250 18.33 23.33 5.71
C SER A 250 19.33 23.24 6.85
N TYR A 251 19.48 22.04 7.41
CA TYR A 251 20.46 21.79 8.46
C TYR A 251 21.05 20.39 8.37
N ILE A 252 22.37 20.32 8.57
CA ILE A 252 23.16 19.10 8.58
C ILE A 252 23.78 18.96 9.98
N LYS A 253 23.54 17.83 10.66
CA LYS A 253 23.93 17.65 12.05
C LYS A 253 24.42 16.23 12.34
N LYS A 254 25.46 16.12 13.16
CA LYS A 254 25.88 14.85 13.76
C LYS A 254 24.98 14.43 14.92
N VAL A 255 24.58 13.16 14.98
CA VAL A 255 23.76 12.56 16.04
C VAL A 255 24.43 11.37 16.70
#